data_AF-A0A821D854-F1
#
_entry.id   AF-A0A821D854-F1
#
_cell.length_a   1.000
_cell.length_b   1.000
_cell.length_c   1.000
_cell.angle_alpha   90.00
_cell.angle_beta   90.00
_cell.angle_gamma   90.00
#
_symmetry.space_group_name_H-M   'P 1'
#
loop_
_entity.id
_entity.type
_entity.pdbx_description
1 polymer ?
#
loop_
_entity_poly.entity_id
_entity_poly.type
_entity_poly.pdbx_seq_one_letter_code
_entity_poly.pdbx_strand_id
1 'polypeptide(L)'
;MAEYDLTAKLGRYFDRHLVFPLLEFLTERNIFDEKEILQAKYDLLQHTTMVDFQLDIYKKLHADGEEPKELIEKREEIVSRFTELSQAVQPLLDAVVTEDAARHIEHQRNSDSML
;
A
#
# COMPACT_ATOMS: atom_id res chain seq x y z
N MET A 1 -5.98 3.76 -28.48
CA MET A 1 -4.65 3.11 -28.30
C MET A 1 -4.59 2.17 -27.10
N ALA A 2 -5.71 1.85 -26.43
CA ALA A 2 -5.77 0.93 -25.29
C ALA A 2 -6.71 -0.27 -25.52
N GLU A 3 -6.92 -0.69 -26.78
CA GLU A 3 -7.91 -1.72 -27.14
C GLU A 3 -7.70 -3.06 -26.43
N TYR A 4 -6.44 -3.40 -26.11
CA TYR A 4 -6.06 -4.61 -25.41
C TYR A 4 -5.71 -4.39 -23.92
N ASP A 5 -5.95 -3.18 -23.39
CA ASP A 5 -5.74 -2.95 -21.96
C ASP A 5 -6.80 -3.69 -21.14
N LEU A 6 -6.32 -4.61 -20.30
CA LEU A 6 -7.17 -5.39 -19.39
C LEU A 6 -7.09 -4.87 -17.96
N THR A 7 -6.34 -3.80 -17.69
CA THR A 7 -6.09 -3.30 -16.33
C THR A 7 -7.39 -2.99 -15.60
N ALA A 8 -8.34 -2.30 -16.23
CA ALA A 8 -9.64 -2.01 -15.63
C ALA A 8 -10.50 -3.27 -15.39
N LYS A 9 -10.34 -4.31 -16.21
CA LYS A 9 -11.08 -5.58 -16.07
C LYS A 9 -10.49 -6.45 -14.96
N LEU A 10 -9.18 -6.55 -14.90
CA LEU A 10 -8.44 -7.35 -13.92
C LEU A 10 -8.40 -6.67 -12.55
N GLY A 11 -8.30 -5.34 -12.51
CA GLY A 11 -8.20 -4.57 -11.27
C GLY A 11 -9.38 -4.76 -10.32
N ARG A 12 -10.55 -5.15 -10.83
CA ARG A 12 -11.73 -5.50 -10.02
C ARG A 12 -11.55 -6.76 -9.18
N TYR A 13 -10.61 -7.62 -9.57
CA TYR A 13 -10.32 -8.90 -8.93
C TYR A 13 -9.00 -8.86 -8.14
N PHE A 14 -8.33 -7.72 -8.11
CA PHE A 14 -7.06 -7.55 -7.41
C PHE A 14 -7.22 -6.68 -6.17
N ASP A 15 -6.34 -6.94 -5.20
CA ASP A 15 -6.19 -6.01 -4.09
C ASP A 15 -5.70 -4.65 -4.61
N ARG A 16 -6.14 -3.57 -3.96
CA ARG A 16 -5.76 -2.20 -4.32
C ARG A 16 -4.24 -1.99 -4.40
N HIS A 17 -3.45 -2.65 -3.55
CA HIS A 17 -2.00 -2.55 -3.58
C HIS A 17 -1.39 -3.27 -4.78
N LEU A 18 -2.10 -4.24 -5.36
CA LEU A 18 -1.70 -4.94 -6.59
C LEU A 18 -2.13 -4.19 -7.84
N VAL A 19 -3.19 -3.38 -7.77
CA VAL A 19 -3.60 -2.47 -8.84
C VAL A 19 -2.61 -1.31 -9.00
N PHE A 20 -2.00 -0.87 -7.90
CA PHE A 20 -1.11 0.28 -7.90
C PHE A 20 0.11 0.14 -8.86
N PRO A 21 0.88 -0.96 -8.85
CA PRO A 21 1.94 -1.21 -9.84
C PRO A 21 1.45 -1.23 -11.30
N LEU A 22 0.21 -1.66 -11.54
CA LEU A 22 -0.35 -1.64 -12.90
C LEU A 22 -0.59 -0.21 -13.38
N LEU A 23 -1.05 0.68 -12.50
CA LEU A 23 -1.20 2.10 -12.82
C LEU A 23 0.16 2.79 -13.04
N GLU A 24 1.19 2.45 -12.27
CA GLU A 24 2.57 2.93 -12.52
C GLU A 24 3.08 2.49 -13.89
N PHE A 25 2.89 1.22 -14.23
CA PHE A 25 3.23 0.70 -15.55
C PHE A 25 2.50 1.46 -16.67
N LEU A 26 1.21 1.75 -16.51
CA LEU A 26 0.45 2.53 -17.49
C LEU A 26 0.94 3.97 -17.63
N THR A 27 1.42 4.59 -16.54
CA THR A 27 2.07 5.92 -16.58
C THR A 27 3.34 5.87 -17.44
N GLU A 28 4.23 4.91 -17.20
CA GLU A 28 5.48 4.78 -17.96
C GLU A 28 5.23 4.53 -19.46
N ARG A 29 4.16 3.82 -19.80
CA ARG A 29 3.80 3.54 -21.19
C ARG A 29 3.19 4.73 -21.93
N ASN A 30 2.80 5.80 -21.22
CA ASN A 30 2.23 7.02 -21.80
C ASN A 30 1.05 6.75 -22.78
N ILE A 31 0.22 5.75 -22.45
CA ILE A 31 -0.92 5.35 -23.30
C ILE A 31 -2.18 6.17 -22.97
N PHE A 32 -2.32 6.59 -21.72
CA PHE A 32 -3.41 7.45 -21.22
C PHE A 32 -2.87 8.82 -20.81
N ASP A 33 -3.76 9.78 -20.63
CA ASP A 33 -3.42 11.08 -20.06
C ASP A 33 -2.84 10.88 -18.64
N GLU A 34 -1.71 11.51 -18.37
CA GLU A 34 -1.05 11.48 -17.07
C GLU A 34 -2.00 11.96 -15.96
N LYS A 35 -2.83 12.96 -16.25
CA LYS A 35 -3.79 13.49 -15.28
C LYS A 35 -4.88 12.49 -14.91
N GLU A 36 -5.35 11.70 -15.88
CA GLU A 36 -6.34 10.65 -15.65
C GLU A 36 -5.75 9.52 -14.79
N ILE A 37 -4.51 9.10 -15.07
CA ILE A 37 -3.85 8.08 -14.25
C ILE A 37 -3.57 8.61 -12.83
N LEU A 38 -3.12 9.86 -12.69
CA LEU A 38 -2.90 10.47 -11.38
C LEU A 38 -4.19 10.53 -10.55
N GLN A 39 -5.32 10.89 -11.17
CA GLN A 39 -6.61 10.85 -10.50
C GLN A 39 -6.99 9.43 -10.09
N ALA A 40 -6.82 8.44 -10.97
CA ALA A 40 -7.10 7.04 -10.65
C ALA A 40 -6.23 6.52 -9.49
N LYS A 41 -4.95 6.91 -9.44
CA LYS A 41 -4.06 6.60 -8.31
C LYS A 41 -4.54 7.28 -7.02
N TYR A 42 -4.96 8.54 -7.09
CA TYR A 42 -5.50 9.25 -5.93
C TYR A 42 -6.75 8.56 -5.36
N ASP A 43 -7.72 8.23 -6.22
CA ASP A 43 -8.97 7.56 -5.84
C ASP A 43 -8.71 6.17 -5.23
N LEU A 44 -7.74 5.43 -5.78
CA LEU A 44 -7.33 4.12 -5.25
C LEU A 44 -6.77 4.24 -3.82
N LEU A 45 -6.00 5.30 -3.55
CA LEU A 45 -5.36 5.54 -2.26
C LEU A 45 -6.30 6.06 -1.18
N GLN A 46 -7.42 6.72 -1.54
CA GLN A 46 -8.39 7.26 -0.59
C GLN A 46 -8.86 6.22 0.44
N HIS A 47 -8.99 4.97 0.01
CA HIS A 47 -9.44 3.88 0.85
C HIS A 47 -8.30 3.19 1.63
N THR A 48 -7.04 3.50 1.35
CA THR A 48 -5.85 2.95 2.04
C THR A 48 -5.43 3.82 3.23
N THR A 49 -4.45 3.31 3.98
CA THR A 49 -3.71 4.06 5.01
C THR A 49 -2.44 4.73 4.45
N MET A 50 -2.17 4.64 3.14
CA MET A 50 -0.99 5.25 2.49
C MET A 50 -1.18 6.75 2.27
N VAL A 51 -1.41 7.50 3.35
CA VAL A 51 -1.82 8.91 3.32
C VAL A 51 -0.70 9.83 2.82
N ASP A 52 0.55 9.55 3.18
CA ASP A 52 1.71 10.32 2.68
C ASP A 52 1.76 10.30 1.14
N PHE A 53 1.56 9.11 0.58
CA PHE A 53 1.58 8.93 -0.85
C PHE A 53 0.35 9.54 -1.54
N GLN A 54 -0.81 9.51 -0.87
CA GLN A 54 -2.00 10.23 -1.31
C GLN A 54 -1.78 11.76 -1.36
N LEU A 55 -1.12 12.33 -0.35
CA LEU A 55 -0.75 13.75 -0.29
C LEU A 55 0.21 14.13 -1.42
N ASP A 56 1.20 13.29 -1.73
CA ASP A 56 2.12 13.55 -2.83
C ASP A 56 1.41 13.58 -4.19
N ILE A 57 0.44 12.69 -4.41
CA ILE A 57 -0.38 12.72 -5.63
C ILE A 57 -1.30 13.95 -5.65
N TYR A 58 -1.89 14.30 -4.50
CA TYR A 58 -2.72 15.51 -4.39
C TYR A 58 -1.94 16.76 -4.80
N LYS A 59 -0.69 16.92 -4.32
CA LYS A 59 0.19 18.04 -4.71
C LYS A 59 0.49 18.07 -6.20
N LYS A 60 0.67 16.89 -6.82
CA LYS A 60 0.88 16.78 -8.28
C LYS A 60 -0.37 17.17 -9.06
N LEU A 61 -1.57 16.85 -8.57
CA LEU A 61 -2.85 17.22 -9.18
C LEU A 61 -3.21 18.70 -8.95
N HIS A 62 -2.83 19.25 -7.81
CA HIS A 62 -3.16 20.59 -7.34
C HIS A 62 -1.89 21.36 -6.94
N ALA A 63 -1.15 21.84 -7.94
CA ALA A 63 0.15 22.48 -7.77
C ALA A 63 0.17 23.67 -6.78
N ASP A 64 -0.97 24.35 -6.58
CA ASP A 64 -1.11 25.53 -5.73
C ASP A 64 -2.11 25.33 -4.56
N GLY A 65 -2.56 24.09 -4.32
CA GLY A 65 -3.57 23.79 -3.31
C GLY A 65 -2.98 23.56 -1.92
N GLU A 66 -3.62 24.10 -0.88
CA GLU A 66 -3.32 23.67 0.49
C GLU A 66 -3.66 22.18 0.67
N GLU A 67 -2.83 21.50 1.47
CA GLU A 67 -3.05 20.09 1.81
C GLU A 67 -4.42 19.93 2.51
N PRO A 68 -5.24 18.94 2.13
CA PRO A 68 -6.53 18.72 2.75
C PRO A 68 -6.35 18.41 4.24
N LYS A 69 -6.98 19.19 5.10
CA LYS A 69 -6.94 18.98 6.57
C LYS A 69 -7.34 17.57 6.97
N GLU A 70 -8.32 16.99 6.28
CA GLU A 70 -8.77 15.61 6.49
C GLU A 70 -7.63 14.59 6.34
N LEU A 71 -6.71 14.79 5.38
CA LEU A 71 -5.57 13.89 5.19
C LEU A 71 -4.53 14.06 6.29
N ILE A 72 -4.31 15.29 6.77
CA ILE A 72 -3.40 15.55 7.88
C ILE A 72 -3.92 14.89 9.16
N GLU A 73 -5.21 15.07 9.47
CA GLU A 73 -5.86 14.44 10.63
C GLU A 73 -5.82 12.91 10.52
N LYS A 74 -6.15 12.35 9.36
CA LYS A 74 -6.08 10.91 9.10
C LYS A 74 -4.66 10.36 9.28
N ARG A 75 -3.63 11.13 8.90
CA ARG A 75 -2.23 10.74 9.10
C ARG A 75 -1.90 10.62 10.59
N GLU A 76 -2.31 11.59 11.41
CA GLU A 76 -2.10 11.56 12.87
C GLU A 76 -2.79 10.36 13.51
N GLU A 77 -4.05 10.08 13.13
CA GLU A 77 -4.79 8.91 13.61
C GLU A 77 -4.07 7.59 13.28
N ILE A 78 -3.62 7.44 12.03
CA ILE A 78 -2.91 6.23 11.58
C ILE A 78 -1.60 6.04 12.35
N VAL A 79 -0.82 7.10 12.56
CA VAL A 79 0.45 7.03 13.29
C VAL A 79 0.22 6.70 14.76
N SER A 80 -0.81 7.29 15.40
CA SER A 80 -1.18 6.94 16.78
C SER A 80 -1.54 5.47 16.90
N ARG A 81 -2.46 5.00 16.05
CA ARG A 81 -2.90 3.59 16.04
C ARG A 81 -1.76 2.63 15.73
N PHE A 82 -0.87 2.99 14.81
CA PHE A 82 0.31 2.18 14.49
C PHE A 82 1.24 2.05 15.71
N THR A 83 1.46 3.15 16.43
CA THR A 83 2.29 3.16 17.64
C THR A 83 1.67 2.30 18.74
N GLU A 84 0.38 2.45 19.01
CA GLU A 84 -0.36 1.66 20.00
C GLU A 84 -0.30 0.15 19.68
N LEU A 85 -0.60 -0.23 18.43
CA LEU A 85 -0.56 -1.63 18.02
C LEU A 85 0.85 -2.20 18.07
N SER A 86 1.86 -1.43 17.64
CA SER A 86 3.27 -1.84 17.69
C SER A 86 3.71 -2.13 19.13
N GLN A 87 3.33 -1.27 20.09
CA GLN A 87 3.60 -1.50 21.51
C GLN A 87 2.86 -2.73 22.04
N ALA A 88 1.60 -2.94 21.65
CA ALA A 88 0.81 -4.08 22.08
C ALA A 88 1.37 -5.43 21.58
N VAL A 89 1.94 -5.46 20.38
CA VAL A 89 2.56 -6.68 19.82
C VAL A 89 4.03 -6.86 20.21
N GLN A 90 4.67 -5.85 20.81
CA GLN A 90 6.09 -5.90 21.17
C GLN A 90 6.47 -7.15 21.99
N PRO A 91 5.71 -7.58 23.03
CA PRO A 91 6.07 -8.78 23.78
C PRO A 91 6.04 -10.06 22.94
N LEU A 92 5.17 -10.12 21.92
CA LEU A 92 5.10 -11.25 20.99
C LEU A 92 6.31 -11.25 20.06
N LEU A 93 6.69 -10.08 19.55
CA LEU A 93 7.90 -9.94 18.74
C LEU A 93 9.14 -10.35 19.53
N ASP A 94 9.27 -9.89 20.77
CA ASP A 94 10.40 -10.22 21.64
C ASP A 94 10.51 -11.73 21.89
N ALA A 95 9.37 -12.43 22.02
CA ALA A 95 9.35 -13.88 22.19
C ALA A 95 9.79 -14.64 20.93
N VAL A 96 9.37 -14.17 19.74
CA VAL A 96 9.60 -14.87 18.45
C VAL A 96 10.98 -14.56 17.85
N VAL A 97 11.56 -13.40 18.14
CA VAL A 97 12.88 -12.99 17.59
C VAL A 97 14.06 -13.67 18.29
N THR A 98 13.82 -14.45 19.35
CA THR A 98 14.89 -15.23 20.00
C THR A 98 15.47 -16.29 19.05
N GLU A 99 16.79 -16.49 19.11
CA GLU A 99 17.50 -17.42 18.23
C GLU A 99 16.98 -18.87 18.37
N ASP A 100 16.57 -19.26 19.58
CA ASP A 100 15.98 -20.56 19.86
C ASP A 100 14.59 -20.71 19.23
N ALA A 101 13.72 -19.70 19.33
CA ALA A 101 12.41 -19.72 18.69
C ALA A 101 12.52 -19.74 17.17
N ALA A 102 13.43 -18.95 16.58
CA ALA A 102 13.70 -18.94 15.15
C ALA A 102 14.16 -20.31 14.65
N ARG A 103 15.14 -20.94 15.33
CA ARG A 103 15.61 -22.30 14.99
C ARG A 103 14.51 -23.33 15.10
N HIS A 104 13.65 -23.23 16.12
CA HIS A 104 12.54 -24.16 16.31
C HIS A 104 11.49 -24.03 15.19
N ILE A 105 11.12 -22.81 14.82
CA ILE A 105 10.18 -22.52 13.72
C ILE A 105 10.73 -23.04 12.39
N GLU A 106 12.03 -22.83 12.11
CA GLU A 106 12.68 -23.35 10.91
C GLU A 106 12.68 -24.88 10.86
N HIS A 107 12.96 -25.54 12.00
CA HIS A 107 12.96 -27.00 12.09
C HIS A 107 11.58 -27.59 11.81
N GLN A 108 10.51 -27.00 12.37
CA GLN A 108 9.13 -27.44 12.13
C GLN A 108 8.68 -27.19 10.68
N ARG A 109 9.07 -26.05 10.09
CA ARG A 109 8.76 -25.76 8.68
C ARG A 109 9.39 -26.78 7.73
N ASN A 110 10.61 -27.23 8.02
CA ASN A 110 11.33 -28.16 7.16
C ASN A 110 10.93 -29.63 7.38
N SER A 111 10.34 -29.99 8.53
CA SER A 111 9.81 -31.34 8.74
C SER A 111 8.53 -31.61 7.96
N ASP A 112 7.69 -30.59 7.75
CA ASP A 112 6.42 -30.73 7.01
C ASP A 112 6.59 -30.71 5.49
N SER A 113 7.75 -30.29 4.95
CA SER A 113 8.02 -30.34 3.50
C SER A 113 8.55 -31.69 3.01
N MET A 114 8.69 -32.66 3.90
CA MET A 114 9.14 -34.04 3.60
C MET A 114 8.00 -35.07 3.49
N LEU A 115 6.74 -34.63 3.45
CA LEU A 115 5.57 -35.44 3.07
C LEU A 115 5.02 -34.99 1.71
#